data_AF-A0A349Y9N8-F1
#
_entry.id   AF-A0A349Y9N8-F1
#
_cell.length_a   1.000
_cell.length_b   1.000
_cell.length_c   1.000
_cell.angle_alpha   90.00
_cell.angle_beta   90.00
_cell.angle_gamma   90.00
#
_symmetry.space_group_name_H-M   'P 1'
#
loop_
_entity.id
_entity.type
_entity.pdbx_description
1 polymer ?
#
loop_
_entity_poly.entity_id
_entity_poly.type
_entity_poly.pdbx_seq_one_letter_code
_entity_poly.pdbx_strand_id
1 'polypeptide(L)'
;MAPRNRQGLYDPQDERDACGFGMVAQLDDQPSRLLVDTAIAALSRMTHRGGVAADGVTGDGCGLLLRRPDVFLKALAAEAGLTLGARFAAGVVFLPHDPTDAQACRD
;
A
#
# COMPACT_ATOMS: atom_id res chain seq x y z
N MET A 1 22.98 6.89 -17.47
CA MET A 1 21.74 6.77 -18.27
C MET A 1 22.07 7.29 -19.66
N ALA A 2 22.15 6.40 -20.66
CA ALA A 2 22.53 6.79 -22.03
C ALA A 2 21.47 7.71 -22.66
N PRO A 3 21.85 8.66 -23.54
CA PRO A 3 20.88 9.52 -24.21
C PRO A 3 19.96 8.67 -25.09
N ARG A 4 18.64 8.79 -24.88
CA ARG A 4 17.63 8.15 -25.72
C ARG A 4 17.44 8.99 -26.97
N ASN A 5 17.83 8.45 -28.14
CA ASN A 5 17.62 9.12 -29.43
C ASN A 5 16.12 9.20 -29.75
N ARG A 6 15.68 10.33 -30.31
CA ARG A 6 14.32 10.51 -30.87
C ARG A 6 14.07 9.45 -31.95
N GLN A 7 12.98 8.68 -31.82
CA GLN A 7 12.54 7.70 -32.82
C GLN A 7 11.25 8.20 -33.47
N GLY A 8 11.32 8.65 -34.72
CA GLY A 8 10.15 9.23 -35.41
C GLY A 8 9.66 10.53 -34.75
N LEU A 9 8.34 10.68 -34.59
CA LEU A 9 7.72 11.84 -33.93
C LEU A 9 7.77 11.77 -32.39
N TYR A 10 8.23 10.66 -31.82
CA TYR A 10 8.33 10.48 -30.37
C TYR A 10 9.55 11.24 -29.80
N ASP A 11 9.30 12.10 -28.81
CA ASP A 11 10.35 12.71 -27.99
C ASP A 11 10.47 11.95 -26.66
N PRO A 12 11.59 11.28 -26.37
CA PRO A 12 11.83 10.63 -25.09
C PRO A 12 11.78 11.57 -23.87
N GLN A 13 11.76 12.89 -24.09
CA GLN A 13 11.55 13.89 -23.03
C GLN A 13 10.09 14.00 -22.58
N ASP A 14 9.13 13.47 -23.35
CA ASP A 14 7.72 13.42 -22.98
C ASP A 14 7.39 12.27 -22.00
N GLU A 15 8.33 11.33 -21.82
CA GLU A 15 8.21 10.22 -20.89
C GLU A 15 8.32 10.73 -19.44
N ARG A 16 7.21 10.68 -18.69
CA ARG A 16 7.16 11.04 -17.27
C ARG A 16 6.74 9.84 -16.45
N ASP A 17 7.61 9.41 -15.53
CA ASP A 17 7.23 8.47 -14.49
C ASP A 17 6.21 9.15 -13.57
N ALA A 18 5.01 8.59 -13.50
CA ALA A 18 3.89 9.23 -12.82
C ALA A 18 3.84 8.93 -11.32
N CYS A 19 4.52 7.90 -10.81
CA CYS A 19 4.37 7.51 -9.40
C CYS A 19 4.91 8.56 -8.41
N GLY A 20 4.24 8.67 -7.26
CA GLY A 20 4.73 9.48 -6.14
C GLY A 20 4.78 8.67 -4.85
N PHE A 21 5.76 8.99 -4.00
CA PHE A 21 5.97 8.39 -2.68
C PHE A 21 6.20 9.47 -1.63
N GLY A 22 5.86 9.18 -0.38
CA GLY A 22 6.14 10.04 0.76
C GLY A 22 6.31 9.22 2.04
N MET A 23 6.96 9.82 3.03
CA MET A 23 7.17 9.22 4.35
C MET A 23 6.95 10.29 5.43
N VAL A 24 6.31 9.89 6.52
CA VAL A 24 6.16 10.71 7.73
C VAL A 24 6.55 9.86 8.92
N ALA A 25 7.32 10.44 9.85
CA ALA A 25 7.80 9.76 11.03
C ALA A 25 7.73 10.69 12.24
N GLN A 26 7.39 10.13 13.39
CA GLN A 26 7.48 10.81 14.68
C GLN A 26 8.75 10.33 15.40
N LEU A 27 9.59 11.27 15.83
CA LEU A 27 10.94 10.96 16.32
C LEU A 27 10.99 10.48 17.78
N ASP A 28 9.90 10.68 18.53
CA ASP A 28 9.77 10.28 19.94
C ASP A 28 9.28 8.84 20.14
N ASP A 29 9.09 8.09 19.05
CA ASP A 29 8.60 6.73 18.98
C ASP A 29 7.20 6.48 19.60
N GLN A 30 6.45 7.54 19.91
CA GLN A 30 5.09 7.41 20.46
C GLN A 30 4.09 7.04 19.35
N PRO A 31 3.27 5.99 19.51
CA PRO A 31 2.22 5.67 18.55
C PRO A 31 1.22 6.83 18.43
N SER A 32 0.96 7.28 17.20
CA SER A 32 0.05 8.40 16.95
C SER A 32 -0.81 8.17 15.72
N ARG A 33 -2.14 8.24 15.92
CA ARG A 33 -3.13 8.15 14.83
C ARG A 33 -2.96 9.29 13.82
N LEU A 34 -2.44 10.44 14.26
CA LEU A 34 -2.15 11.59 13.41
C LEU A 34 -1.23 11.23 12.24
N LEU A 35 -0.27 10.32 12.42
CA LEU A 35 0.63 9.88 11.34
C LEU A 35 -0.15 9.20 10.21
N VAL A 36 -1.11 8.34 10.57
CA VAL A 36 -1.95 7.63 9.59
C VAL A 36 -2.84 8.60 8.85
N ASP A 37 -3.54 9.49 9.56
CA ASP A 37 -4.44 10.46 8.94
C ASP A 37 -3.67 11.44 8.03
N THR A 38 -2.47 11.86 8.46
CA THR A 38 -1.56 12.69 7.65
C THR A 38 -1.12 11.96 6.38
N ALA A 39 -0.76 10.67 6.48
CA ALA A 39 -0.35 9.88 5.34
C ALA A 39 -1.51 9.67 4.34
N ILE A 40 -2.73 9.41 4.82
CA ILE A 40 -3.93 9.31 3.97
C ILE A 40 -4.18 10.64 3.24
N ALA A 41 -4.14 11.76 3.96
CA ALA A 41 -4.35 13.09 3.37
C ALA A 41 -3.24 13.48 2.38
N ALA A 42 -2.00 13.02 2.61
CA ALA A 42 -0.93 13.20 1.66
C ALA A 42 -1.18 12.37 0.39
N LEU A 43 -1.52 11.09 0.55
CA LEU A 43 -1.79 10.17 -0.56
C LEU A 43 -2.94 10.65 -1.45
N SER A 44 -4.02 11.19 -0.85
CA SER A 44 -5.16 11.73 -1.61
C SER A 44 -4.79 12.97 -2.44
N ARG A 45 -3.77 13.74 -2.03
CA ARG A 45 -3.25 14.88 -2.83
C ARG A 45 -2.36 14.44 -3.99
N MET A 46 -2.00 13.16 -4.06
CA MET A 46 -1.15 12.59 -5.10
C MET A 46 -1.96 11.95 -6.24
N THR A 47 -3.28 12.16 -6.29
CA THR A 47 -4.14 11.62 -7.36
C THR A 47 -3.78 12.12 -8.76
N HIS A 48 -3.27 13.35 -8.88
CA HIS A 48 -2.74 13.91 -10.14
C HIS A 48 -1.53 13.13 -10.71
N ARG A 49 -0.96 12.23 -9.90
CA ARG A 49 0.16 11.35 -10.21
C ARG A 49 -0.27 9.88 -10.35
N GLY A 50 -1.52 9.55 -10.03
CA GLY A 50 -2.06 8.21 -10.21
C GLY A 50 -2.53 7.98 -11.64
N GLY A 51 -2.28 6.78 -12.17
CA GLY A 51 -3.02 6.31 -13.34
C GLY A 51 -4.47 6.03 -12.96
N VAL A 52 -5.39 6.48 -13.80
CA VAL A 52 -6.83 6.21 -13.67
C VAL A 52 -7.29 5.57 -14.98
N ALA A 53 -7.96 4.44 -14.87
CA ALA A 53 -8.53 3.73 -16.00
C ALA A 53 -9.68 4.52 -16.65
N ALA A 54 -10.11 4.08 -17.83
CA ALA A 54 -11.16 4.75 -18.59
C ALA A 54 -12.53 4.81 -17.90
N ASP A 55 -12.75 3.98 -16.87
CA ASP A 55 -13.98 4.00 -16.06
C ASP A 55 -14.03 5.18 -15.07
N GLY A 56 -12.93 5.93 -14.92
CA GLY A 56 -12.83 7.10 -14.03
C GLY A 56 -12.84 6.76 -12.53
N VAL A 57 -12.84 5.48 -12.16
CA VAL A 57 -12.91 5.02 -10.76
C VAL A 57 -11.79 4.06 -10.40
N THR A 58 -11.32 3.24 -11.34
CA THR A 58 -10.24 2.28 -11.12
C THR A 58 -8.91 3.00 -11.25
N GLY A 59 -8.07 2.92 -10.21
CA GLY A 59 -6.68 3.38 -10.25
C GLY A 59 -5.71 2.20 -10.32
N ASP A 60 -4.49 2.46 -10.78
CA ASP A 60 -3.45 1.42 -10.90
C ASP A 60 -3.02 0.86 -9.53
N GLY A 61 -3.17 1.65 -8.47
CA GLY A 61 -2.95 1.23 -7.09
C GLY A 61 -2.36 2.32 -6.20
N CYS A 62 -2.63 2.22 -4.91
CA CYS A 62 -1.99 3.02 -3.87
C CYS A 62 -1.95 2.22 -2.56
N GLY A 63 -1.12 2.62 -1.60
CA GLY A 63 -1.01 1.90 -0.34
C GLY A 63 -0.25 2.66 0.73
N LEU A 64 -0.40 2.19 1.97
CA LEU A 64 0.30 2.70 3.14
C LEU A 64 1.03 1.55 3.83
N LEU A 65 2.32 1.74 4.07
CA LEU A 65 3.08 0.90 4.99
C LEU A 65 3.14 1.59 6.34
N LEU A 66 2.64 0.92 7.37
CA LEU A 66 2.56 1.47 8.73
C LEU A 66 3.43 0.65 9.69
N ARG A 67 3.82 1.27 10.81
CA ARG A 67 4.39 0.53 11.95
C ARG A 67 3.37 -0.51 12.44
N ARG A 68 3.86 -1.68 12.84
CA ARG A 68 3.04 -2.82 13.29
C ARG A 68 2.00 -2.38 14.34
N PRO A 69 0.68 -2.49 14.07
CA PRO A 69 -0.36 -2.02 14.97
C PRO A 69 -0.69 -3.08 16.06
N ASP A 70 0.19 -3.19 17.05
CA ASP A 70 0.14 -4.22 18.12
C ASP A 70 -1.25 -4.39 18.78
N VAL A 71 -1.86 -3.29 19.21
CA VAL A 71 -3.14 -3.31 19.94
C VAL A 71 -4.24 -3.89 19.05
N PHE A 72 -4.28 -3.48 17.78
CA PHE A 72 -5.25 -3.97 16.82
C PHE A 72 -5.06 -5.46 16.50
N LEU A 73 -3.81 -5.89 16.26
CA LEU A 73 -3.52 -7.29 15.96
C LEU A 73 -3.84 -8.23 17.14
N LYS A 74 -3.61 -7.79 18.37
CA LYS A 74 -3.96 -8.55 19.58
C LYS A 74 -5.48 -8.64 19.77
N ALA A 75 -6.22 -7.58 19.47
CA ALA A 75 -7.68 -7.59 19.51
C ALA A 75 -8.25 -8.60 18.50
N LEU A 76 -7.78 -8.56 17.24
CA LEU A 76 -8.19 -9.51 16.20
C LEU A 76 -7.87 -10.96 16.57
N ALA A 77 -6.70 -11.21 17.16
CA ALA A 77 -6.34 -12.55 17.62
C ALA A 77 -7.29 -13.06 18.72
N ALA A 78 -7.64 -12.21 19.68
CA ALA A 78 -8.59 -12.55 20.74
C ALA A 78 -9.99 -12.84 20.17
N GLU A 79 -10.47 -12.03 19.22
CA GLU A 79 -11.74 -12.26 18.51
C GLU A 79 -11.74 -13.58 17.73
N ALA A 80 -10.59 -13.96 17.15
CA ALA A 80 -10.40 -15.23 16.46
C ALA A 80 -10.14 -16.44 17.41
N GLY A 81 -10.15 -16.23 18.74
CA GLY A 81 -9.85 -17.29 19.71
C GLY A 81 -8.37 -17.74 19.72
N LEU A 82 -7.48 -16.94 19.14
CA LEU A 82 -6.05 -17.22 19.07
C LEU A 82 -5.32 -16.65 20.30
N THR A 83 -4.53 -17.50 20.97
CA THR A 83 -3.62 -17.05 22.02
C THR A 83 -2.26 -16.72 21.41
N LEU A 84 -1.88 -15.44 21.43
CA LEU A 84 -0.60 -15.00 20.89
C LEU A 84 0.54 -15.23 21.88
N GLY A 85 1.66 -15.74 21.37
CA GLY A 85 2.90 -15.81 22.14
C GLY A 85 3.58 -14.44 22.30
N ALA A 86 4.67 -14.41 23.08
CA ALA A 86 5.48 -13.20 23.28
C ALA A 86 6.04 -12.62 21.96
N ARG A 87 6.26 -13.48 20.97
CA ARG A 87 6.63 -13.12 19.60
C ARG A 87 5.57 -13.66 18.65
N PHE A 88 5.04 -12.78 17.82
CA PHE A 88 4.10 -13.15 16.76
C PHE A 88 4.35 -12.29 15.52
N ALA A 89 3.92 -12.79 14.38
CA ALA A 89 3.90 -12.06 13.11
C ALA A 89 2.46 -11.99 12.60
N ALA A 90 2.22 -11.01 11.74
CA ALA A 90 0.99 -10.90 10.98
C ALA A 90 1.37 -10.56 9.54
N GLY A 91 0.58 -11.06 8.59
CA GLY A 91 0.75 -10.81 7.17
C GLY A 91 -0.60 -10.52 6.53
N VAL A 92 -0.58 -9.68 5.51
CA VAL A 92 -1.73 -9.47 4.62
C VAL A 92 -1.48 -10.35 3.39
N VAL A 93 -2.42 -11.25 3.09
CA VAL A 93 -2.33 -12.18 1.98
C VAL A 93 -3.57 -12.00 1.10
N PHE A 94 -3.36 -11.93 -0.21
CA PHE A 94 -4.45 -11.98 -1.18
C PHE A 94 -4.65 -13.42 -1.62
N LEU A 95 -5.89 -13.88 -1.56
CA LEU A 95 -6.31 -15.22 -1.98
C LEU A 95 -7.21 -15.12 -3.22
N PRO A 96 -7.34 -16.19 -4.02
CA PRO A 96 -8.34 -16.29 -5.06
C PRO A 96 -9.75 -15.96 -4.54
N HIS A 97 -10.60 -15.42 -5.41
CA HIS A 97 -12.01 -15.19 -5.08
C HIS A 97 -12.82 -16.50 -5.06
N ASP A 98 -12.41 -17.50 -5.85
CA ASP A 98 -13.04 -18.82 -5.81
C ASP A 98 -12.76 -19.49 -4.45
N PRO A 99 -13.79 -19.96 -3.72
CA PRO A 99 -13.61 -20.52 -2.38
C PRO A 99 -12.78 -21.80 -2.36
N THR A 100 -12.84 -22.62 -3.42
CA THR A 100 -12.12 -23.90 -3.52
C THR A 100 -10.63 -23.62 -3.73
N ASP A 101 -10.31 -22.74 -4.67
CA ASP A 101 -8.92 -22.33 -4.95
C ASP A 101 -8.31 -21.59 -3.74
N ALA A 102 -9.11 -20.76 -3.07
CA ALA A 102 -8.69 -20.07 -1.85
C ALA A 102 -8.40 -21.05 -0.72
N GLN A 103 -9.19 -22.12 -0.57
CA GLN A 103 -8.94 -23.15 0.43
C GLN A 103 -7.66 -23.93 0.11
N ALA A 104 -7.46 -24.31 -1.15
CA ALA A 104 -6.23 -24.98 -1.57
C ALA A 104 -4.96 -24.14 -1.33
N CYS A 105 -5.07 -22.81 -1.28
CA CYS A 105 -3.96 -21.91 -0.94
C CYS A 105 -3.74 -21.75 0.58
N ARG A 106 -4.72 -22.12 1.43
CA ARG A 106 -4.60 -22.06 2.90
C ARG A 106 -4.04 -23.34 3.49
N ASP A 107 -4.25 -24.48 2.82
CA ASP A 107 -3.74 -25.80 3.17
C ASP A 107 -2.22 -25.90 2.93
#